data_AF-A0A3C1FI83-F1
#
_entry.id   AF-A0A3C1FI83-F1
#
_cell.length_a   1.000
_cell.length_b   1.000
_cell.length_c   1.000
_cell.angle_alpha   90.00
_cell.angle_beta   90.00
_cell.angle_gamma   90.00
#
_symmetry.space_group_name_H-M   'P 1'
#
loop_
_entity.id
_entity.type
_entity.pdbx_description
1 polymer ?
#
loop_
_entity_poly.entity_id
_entity_poly.type
_entity_poly.pdbx_seq_one_letter_code
_entity_poly.pdbx_strand_id
1 'polypeptide(L)'
;MTPSMRRGGVSRSAIDADRVRRAQDFAVSDIQVREAVRWVERMGLAEKITADMTAPTGRPRTLSWQSLLTIIALAAIRLKGSLQLTDATLVAIALTPAQRRIANMPEDTAYWMVKSGLADLAEAASPPNRSGH
;
A
#
# COMPACT_ATOMS: atom_id res chain seq x y z
N MET A 1 -11.83 46.57 7.71
CA MET A 1 -11.14 45.75 6.69
C MET A 1 -10.58 44.52 7.39
N THR A 2 -11.22 43.37 7.22
CA THR A 2 -10.82 42.11 7.85
C THR A 2 -9.88 41.37 6.91
N PRO A 3 -8.64 41.02 7.30
CA PRO A 3 -7.76 40.28 6.42
C PRO A 3 -8.23 38.83 6.32
N SER A 4 -8.74 38.48 5.14
CA SER A 4 -9.07 37.11 4.76
C SER A 4 -7.79 36.27 4.76
N MET A 5 -7.65 35.41 5.77
CA MET A 5 -6.63 34.36 5.79
C MET A 5 -6.91 33.37 4.66
N ARG A 6 -6.20 33.51 3.54
CA ARG A 6 -6.10 32.44 2.54
C ARG A 6 -5.43 31.24 3.19
N ARG A 7 -6.21 30.20 3.50
CA ARG A 7 -5.65 28.85 3.72
C ARG A 7 -4.96 28.46 2.42
N GLY A 8 -3.64 28.57 2.38
CA GLY A 8 -2.82 28.04 1.29
C GLY A 8 -2.96 26.53 1.26
N GLY A 9 -3.91 26.04 0.47
CA GLY A 9 -4.04 24.61 0.21
C GLY A 9 -2.75 24.13 -0.46
N VAL A 10 -2.03 23.23 0.20
CA VAL A 10 -0.90 22.56 -0.43
C VAL A 10 -1.43 21.80 -1.64
N SER A 11 -0.95 22.14 -2.84
CA SER A 11 -1.35 21.46 -4.07
C SER A 11 -1.03 19.97 -3.99
N ARG A 12 -1.93 19.11 -4.49
CA ARG A 12 -1.73 17.65 -4.57
C ARG A 12 -0.40 17.29 -5.25
N SER A 13 0.01 18.08 -6.24
CA SER A 13 1.30 17.93 -6.93
C SER A 13 2.50 18.13 -6.00
N ALA A 14 2.43 19.08 -5.06
CA ALA A 14 3.50 19.31 -4.09
C ALA A 14 3.60 18.17 -3.06
N ILE A 15 2.46 17.59 -2.66
CA ILE A 15 2.42 16.43 -1.77
C ILE A 15 3.03 15.21 -2.46
N ASP A 16 2.68 14.97 -3.72
CA ASP A 16 3.21 13.82 -4.46
C ASP A 16 4.71 13.99 -4.75
N ALA A 17 5.17 15.21 -5.06
CA ALA A 17 6.60 15.51 -5.20
C ALA A 17 7.37 15.29 -3.89
N ASP A 18 6.83 15.71 -2.74
CA ASP A 18 7.46 15.47 -1.43
C ASP A 18 7.57 13.97 -1.14
N ARG A 19 6.53 13.19 -1.46
CA ARG A 19 6.57 11.73 -1.31
C ARG A 19 7.63 11.08 -2.20
N VAL A 20 7.74 11.49 -3.46
CA VAL A 20 8.78 10.99 -4.38
C VAL A 20 10.17 11.31 -3.84
N ARG A 21 10.38 12.53 -3.34
CA ARG A 21 11.64 12.94 -2.71
C ARG A 21 11.95 12.06 -1.49
N ARG A 22 11.01 11.88 -0.57
CA ARG A 22 11.18 11.05 0.63
C ARG A 22 11.40 9.57 0.31
N ALA A 23 10.81 9.06 -0.78
CA ALA A 23 10.95 7.68 -1.19
C ALA A 23 12.40 7.34 -1.61
N GLN A 24 13.21 8.34 -1.98
CA GLN A 24 14.64 8.13 -2.29
C GLN A 24 15.41 7.60 -1.06
N ASP A 25 14.98 7.96 0.16
CA ASP A 25 15.57 7.47 1.42
C ASP A 25 15.08 6.05 1.78
N PHE A 26 14.11 5.52 1.04
CA PHE A 26 13.50 4.20 1.22
C PHE A 26 14.06 3.17 0.24
N ALA A 27 15.35 3.25 -0.09
CA ALA A 27 16.01 2.27 -0.94
C ALA A 27 15.75 0.83 -0.46
N VAL A 28 15.24 0.00 -1.37
CA VAL A 28 14.95 -1.43 -1.16
C VAL A 28 15.86 -2.23 -2.08
N SER A 29 16.49 -3.27 -1.57
CA SER A 29 17.31 -4.18 -2.39
C SER A 29 16.46 -5.24 -3.09
N ASP A 30 16.91 -5.74 -4.23
CA ASP A 30 16.23 -6.83 -4.94
C ASP A 30 16.08 -8.09 -4.09
N ILE A 31 17.04 -8.34 -3.20
CA ILE A 31 17.00 -9.46 -2.25
C ILE A 31 15.80 -9.29 -1.31
N GLN A 32 15.62 -8.11 -0.73
CA GLN A 32 14.48 -7.81 0.16
C GLN A 32 13.14 -7.96 -0.57
N VAL A 33 13.06 -7.49 -1.82
CA VAL A 33 11.84 -7.66 -2.63
C VAL A 33 11.51 -9.13 -2.85
N ARG A 34 12.50 -9.93 -3.27
CA ARG A 34 12.30 -11.37 -3.49
C ARG A 34 11.96 -12.11 -2.20
N GLU A 35 12.58 -11.75 -1.08
CA GLU A 35 12.27 -12.33 0.24
C GLU A 35 10.85 -12.01 0.68
N ALA A 36 10.41 -10.75 0.52
CA ALA A 36 9.05 -10.34 0.83
C ALA A 36 8.03 -11.09 -0.03
N VAL A 37 8.26 -11.18 -1.35
CA VAL A 37 7.39 -11.95 -2.27
C VAL A 37 7.30 -13.42 -1.85
N ARG A 38 8.44 -14.09 -1.63
CA ARG A 38 8.46 -15.49 -1.18
C ARG A 38 7.78 -15.69 0.17
N TRP A 39 7.89 -14.73 1.07
CA TRP A 39 7.21 -14.80 2.37
C TRP A 39 5.70 -14.70 2.19
N VAL A 40 5.22 -13.74 1.40
CA VAL A 40 3.80 -13.59 1.06
C VAL A 40 3.23 -14.83 0.36
N GLU A 41 3.94 -15.37 -0.61
CA GLU A 41 3.55 -16.58 -1.34
C GLU A 41 3.43 -17.79 -0.40
N ARG A 42 4.43 -18.03 0.46
CA ARG A 42 4.40 -19.14 1.42
C ARG A 42 3.24 -19.06 2.41
N MET A 43 2.78 -17.86 2.74
CA MET A 43 1.64 -17.70 3.64
C MET A 43 0.31 -18.04 2.96
N GLY A 44 0.22 -18.04 1.62
CA GLY A 44 -1.03 -18.29 0.89
C GLY A 44 -2.16 -17.29 1.16
N LEU A 45 -1.87 -16.18 1.85
CA LEU A 45 -2.90 -15.23 2.31
C LEU A 45 -3.48 -14.44 1.14
N ALA A 46 -2.71 -14.17 0.09
CA ALA A 46 -3.19 -13.40 -1.05
C ALA A 46 -4.38 -14.08 -1.74
N GLU A 47 -4.31 -15.40 -1.96
CA GLU A 47 -5.39 -16.18 -2.58
C GLU A 47 -6.62 -16.22 -1.67
N LYS A 48 -6.41 -16.47 -0.37
CA LYS A 48 -7.48 -16.48 0.63
C LYS A 48 -8.22 -15.13 0.68
N ILE A 49 -7.48 -14.03 0.82
CA ILE A 49 -8.05 -12.68 0.83
C ILE A 49 -8.74 -12.38 -0.50
N THR A 50 -8.19 -12.84 -1.63
CA THR A 50 -8.84 -12.71 -2.94
C THR A 50 -10.19 -13.41 -2.94
N ALA A 51 -10.27 -14.67 -2.47
CA ALA A 51 -11.52 -15.40 -2.40
C ALA A 51 -12.55 -14.68 -1.49
N ASP A 52 -12.11 -14.24 -0.31
CA ASP A 52 -12.97 -13.59 0.68
C ASP A 52 -13.47 -12.21 0.19
N MET A 53 -12.63 -11.45 -0.51
CA MET A 53 -12.90 -10.05 -0.91
C MET A 53 -13.43 -9.84 -2.32
N THR A 54 -13.22 -10.79 -3.24
CA THR A 54 -13.65 -10.65 -4.65
C THR A 54 -15.06 -11.20 -4.88
N ALA A 55 -15.56 -12.03 -3.96
CA ALA A 55 -16.92 -12.57 -3.98
C ALA A 55 -18.06 -11.52 -4.03
N PRO A 56 -17.93 -10.30 -3.46
CA PRO A 56 -19.03 -9.33 -3.47
C PRO A 56 -19.06 -8.36 -4.67
N THR A 57 -17.93 -8.12 -5.37
CA THR A 57 -17.83 -6.98 -6.31
C THR A 57 -17.49 -7.34 -7.76
N GLY A 58 -16.90 -8.53 -8.01
CA GLY A 58 -16.54 -9.01 -9.35
C GLY A 58 -15.53 -8.14 -10.12
N ARG A 59 -14.99 -7.07 -9.52
CA ARG A 59 -14.04 -6.17 -10.16
C ARG A 59 -12.61 -6.49 -9.71
N PRO A 60 -11.68 -6.78 -10.65
CA PRO A 60 -10.28 -6.91 -10.32
C PRO A 60 -9.76 -5.61 -9.69
N ARG A 61 -9.01 -5.72 -8.60
CA ARG A 61 -8.30 -4.56 -8.02
C ARG A 61 -7.17 -4.15 -8.97
N THR A 62 -6.96 -2.84 -9.11
CA THR A 62 -5.78 -2.32 -9.83
C THR A 62 -4.48 -2.74 -9.14
N LEU A 63 -4.45 -2.71 -7.80
CA LEU A 63 -3.37 -3.26 -6.99
C LEU A 63 -3.78 -4.62 -6.41
N SER A 64 -3.10 -5.69 -6.84
CA SER A 64 -3.41 -7.04 -6.38
C SER A 64 -3.14 -7.20 -4.88
N TRP A 65 -3.82 -8.16 -4.25
CA TRP A 65 -3.59 -8.48 -2.83
C TRP A 65 -2.16 -8.95 -2.58
N GLN A 66 -1.57 -9.71 -3.51
CA GLN A 66 -0.16 -10.12 -3.42
C GLN A 66 0.78 -8.91 -3.43
N SER A 67 0.56 -7.96 -4.34
CA SER A 67 1.36 -6.74 -4.42
C SER A 67 1.22 -5.90 -3.14
N LEU A 68 -0.02 -5.75 -2.63
CA LEU A 68 -0.28 -5.01 -1.40
C LEU A 68 0.40 -5.65 -0.19
N LEU A 69 0.26 -6.97 -0.01
CA LEU A 69 0.92 -7.69 1.08
C LEU A 69 2.44 -7.63 0.96
N THR A 70 2.98 -7.62 -0.25
CA THR A 70 4.43 -7.44 -0.48
C THR A 70 4.90 -6.06 -0.03
N ILE A 71 4.13 -5.00 -0.32
CA ILE A 71 4.41 -3.64 0.18
C ILE A 71 4.43 -3.62 1.71
N ILE A 72 3.42 -4.23 2.35
CA ILE A 72 3.30 -4.31 3.81
C ILE A 72 4.50 -5.06 4.40
N ALA A 73 4.87 -6.20 3.82
CA ALA A 73 6.00 -7.00 4.26
C ALA A 73 7.32 -6.22 4.16
N LEU A 74 7.54 -5.51 3.05
CA LEU A 74 8.72 -4.66 2.86
C LEU A 74 8.77 -3.51 3.87
N ALA A 75 7.64 -2.84 4.11
CA ALA A 75 7.54 -1.80 5.13
C ALA A 75 7.85 -2.36 6.53
N ALA A 76 7.31 -3.53 6.88
CA ALA A 76 7.55 -4.19 8.16
C ALA A 76 9.02 -4.59 8.34
N ILE A 77 9.68 -5.14 7.30
CA ILE A 77 11.11 -5.46 7.30
C ILE A 77 11.94 -4.20 7.57
N ARG A 78 11.63 -3.10 6.88
CA ARG A 78 12.37 -1.84 6.98
C ARG A 78 12.20 -1.16 8.33
N LEU A 79 11.01 -1.24 8.91
CA LEU A 79 10.59 -0.50 10.11
C LEU A 79 10.52 -1.36 11.37
N LYS A 80 11.14 -2.54 11.35
CA LYS A 80 11.20 -3.46 12.50
C LYS A 80 9.81 -3.77 13.09
N GLY A 81 8.83 -3.98 12.20
CA GLY A 81 7.45 -4.35 12.59
C GLY A 81 6.49 -3.19 12.81
N SER A 82 6.92 -1.93 12.76
CA SER A 82 6.00 -0.78 12.71
C SER A 82 5.43 -0.63 11.29
N LEU A 83 4.11 -0.44 11.15
CA LEU A 83 3.46 -0.25 9.85
C LEU A 83 2.68 1.07 9.85
N GLN A 84 3.21 2.09 9.19
CA GLN A 84 2.47 3.31 8.89
C GLN A 84 2.10 3.33 7.40
N LEU A 85 0.88 3.79 7.08
CA LEU A 85 0.40 3.91 5.70
C LEU A 85 1.33 4.75 4.82
N THR A 86 1.88 5.83 5.39
CA THR A 86 2.85 6.67 4.71
C THR A 86 4.07 5.87 4.29
N ASP A 87 4.64 5.07 5.19
CA ASP A 87 5.85 4.32 4.90
C ASP A 87 5.60 3.18 3.92
N ALA A 88 4.46 2.48 4.03
CA ALA A 88 4.03 1.52 3.03
C ALA A 88 3.94 2.17 1.64
N THR A 89 3.45 3.41 1.57
CA THR A 89 3.41 4.14 0.30
C THR A 89 4.82 4.54 -0.17
N LEU A 90 5.67 5.03 0.72
CA LEU A 90 7.05 5.43 0.36
C LEU A 90 7.84 4.24 -0.17
N VAL A 91 7.68 3.05 0.44
CA VAL A 91 8.24 1.79 -0.06
C VAL A 91 7.73 1.50 -1.47
N ALA A 92 6.41 1.56 -1.70
CA ALA A 92 5.83 1.31 -3.01
C ALA A 92 6.39 2.27 -4.08
N ILE A 93 6.54 3.56 -3.76
CA ILE A 93 7.12 4.58 -4.64
C ILE A 93 8.61 4.29 -4.91
N ALA A 94 9.37 3.89 -3.90
CA ALA A 94 10.80 3.66 -3.99
C ALA A 94 11.20 2.46 -4.88
N LEU A 95 10.28 1.53 -5.11
CA LEU A 95 10.55 0.37 -5.96
C LEU A 95 10.84 0.78 -7.40
N THR A 96 11.97 0.31 -7.93
CA THR A 96 12.32 0.45 -9.34
C THR A 96 11.34 -0.31 -10.24
N PRO A 97 11.24 0.01 -11.54
CA PRO A 97 10.40 -0.76 -12.47
C PRO A 97 10.74 -2.27 -12.50
N ALA A 98 12.01 -2.64 -12.32
CA ALA A 98 12.41 -4.04 -12.23
C ALA A 98 11.88 -4.73 -10.96
N GLN A 99 11.97 -4.06 -9.82
CA GLN A 99 11.46 -4.56 -8.54
C GLN A 99 9.94 -4.67 -8.52
N ARG A 100 9.25 -3.71 -9.15
CA ARG A 100 7.79 -3.76 -9.32
C ARG A 100 7.36 -4.99 -10.11
N ARG A 101 8.08 -5.35 -11.19
CA ARG A 101 7.84 -6.59 -11.93
C ARG A 101 8.02 -7.84 -11.06
N ILE A 102 9.04 -7.88 -10.20
CA ILE A 102 9.23 -8.98 -9.24
C ILE A 102 8.04 -9.07 -8.28
N ALA A 103 7.55 -7.94 -7.78
CA ALA A 103 6.42 -7.85 -6.85
C ALA A 103 5.04 -7.91 -7.52
N ASN A 104 4.98 -8.19 -8.83
CA ASN A 104 3.76 -8.14 -9.63
C ASN A 104 2.94 -6.84 -9.40
N MET A 105 3.63 -5.71 -9.34
CA MET A 105 3.06 -4.42 -8.95
C MET A 105 2.90 -3.50 -10.18
N PRO A 106 1.76 -2.78 -10.31
CA PRO A 106 1.59 -1.79 -11.37
C PRO A 106 2.64 -0.69 -11.32
N GLU A 107 3.08 -0.22 -12.49
CA GLU A 107 4.05 0.87 -12.61
C GLU A 107 3.51 2.19 -12.05
N ASP A 108 2.21 2.42 -12.17
CA ASP A 108 1.48 3.60 -11.72
C ASP A 108 0.92 3.50 -10.29
N THR A 109 1.44 2.57 -9.47
CA THR A 109 0.99 2.40 -8.08
C THR A 109 1.11 3.71 -7.30
N ALA A 110 -0.05 4.23 -6.89
CA ALA A 110 -0.18 5.51 -6.21
C ALA A 110 -0.68 5.35 -4.76
N TYR A 111 -0.48 6.40 -3.95
CA TYR A 111 -0.92 6.44 -2.54
C TYR A 111 -2.36 5.97 -2.34
N TRP A 112 -3.29 6.41 -3.19
CA TRP A 112 -4.71 6.08 -3.05
C TRP A 112 -4.99 4.59 -3.26
N MET A 113 -4.21 3.89 -4.10
CA MET A 113 -4.35 2.45 -4.33
C MET A 113 -3.93 1.67 -3.08
N VAL A 114 -2.79 2.05 -2.47
CA VAL A 114 -2.30 1.46 -1.22
C VAL A 114 -3.26 1.74 -0.06
N LYS A 115 -3.74 2.99 0.05
CA LYS A 115 -4.72 3.39 1.05
C LYS A 115 -6.03 2.61 0.92
N SER A 116 -6.58 2.50 -0.30
CA SER A 116 -7.80 1.72 -0.55
C SER A 116 -7.59 0.26 -0.17
N GLY A 117 -6.47 -0.36 -0.59
CA GLY A 117 -6.15 -1.74 -0.20
C GLY A 117 -6.11 -1.97 1.30
N LEU A 118 -5.47 -1.06 2.04
CA LEU A 118 -5.40 -1.16 3.50
C LEU A 118 -6.75 -0.91 4.17
N ALA A 119 -7.58 -0.01 3.65
CA ALA A 119 -8.93 0.22 4.15
C ALA A 119 -9.79 -1.04 3.98
N ASP A 120 -9.73 -1.66 2.80
CA ASP A 120 -10.50 -2.86 2.50
C ASP A 120 -10.06 -4.05 3.38
N LEU A 121 -8.75 -4.19 3.66
CA LEU A 121 -8.26 -5.16 4.64
C LEU A 121 -8.75 -4.88 6.06
N ALA A 122 -8.77 -3.61 6.47
CA ALA A 122 -9.22 -3.22 7.80
C ALA A 122 -10.72 -3.48 7.99
N GLU A 123 -11.53 -3.22 6.95
CA GLU A 123 -12.94 -3.56 6.93
C GLU A 123 -13.15 -5.08 7.04
N ALA A 124 -12.42 -5.86 6.25
CA ALA A 124 -12.49 -7.32 6.28
C ALA A 124 -12.05 -7.93 7.63
N ALA A 125 -11.07 -7.32 8.29
CA ALA A 125 -10.57 -7.74 9.59
C ALA A 125 -11.47 -7.29 10.75
N SER A 126 -12.38 -6.36 10.51
CA SER A 126 -13.32 -5.90 11.53
C SER A 126 -14.38 -6.98 11.76
N PRO A 127 -14.63 -7.41 13.01
CA PRO A 127 -15.70 -8.35 13.29
C PRO A 127 -17.03 -7.78 12.79
N PRO A 128 -17.96 -8.60 12.28
CA PRO A 128 -19.27 -8.12 11.85
C PRO A 128 -19.89 -7.39 13.03
N ASN A 129 -20.30 -6.14 12.78
CA ASN A 129 -20.90 -5.30 13.79
C ASN A 129 -22.13 -6.03 14.35
N ARG A 130 -22.01 -6.64 15.52
CA ARG A 130 -23.13 -7.24 16.25
C ARG A 130 -23.95 -6.12 16.87
N SER A 131 -24.39 -5.15 16.07
CA SER A 131 -25.47 -4.25 16.42
C SER A 131 -26.76 -4.89 15.91
N GLY A 132 -27.17 -5.94 16.62
CA GLY A 132 -28.54 -6.43 16.60
C GLY A 132 -29.36 -5.75 17.69
N HIS A 133 -30.63 -5.55 17.36
CA HIS A 133 -31.79 -5.28 18.22
C HIS A 133 -32.00 -3.84 18.69
#